data_AF-A0A6C1NPS7-F1
#
_entry.id   AF-A0A6C1NPS7-F1
#
_cell.length_a   1.000
_cell.length_b   1.000
_cell.length_c   1.000
_cell.angle_alpha   90.00
_cell.angle_beta   90.00
_cell.angle_gamma   90.00
#
_symmetry.space_group_name_H-M   'P 1'
#
loop_
_entity.id
_entity.type
_entity.pdbx_description
1 polymer ?
#
loop_
_entity_poly.entity_id
_entity_poly.type
_entity_poly.pdbx_seq_one_letter_code
_entity_poly.pdbx_strand_id
1 'polypeptide(L)'
;MFEPQEKADFHMNDSVTEDSVAVDAKRILLRYGVPVAILGDIGEADRIELAREVSRTAVPDRGDRLKELLVEKGYLGPEVLEAPKRKKRRKKKK
;
A
#
# COMPACT_ATOMS: atom_id res chain seq x y z
N MET A 1 -40.58 11.62 -41.17
CA MET A 1 -39.94 12.30 -40.03
C MET A 1 -39.15 11.22 -39.29
N PHE A 2 -37.84 11.36 -39.23
CA PHE A 2 -36.95 10.42 -38.54
C PHE A 2 -36.38 11.19 -37.35
N GLU A 3 -36.80 10.85 -36.13
CA GLU A 3 -36.24 11.44 -34.92
C GLU A 3 -34.82 10.89 -34.73
N PRO A 4 -33.78 11.74 -34.64
CA PRO A 4 -32.46 11.28 -34.30
C PRO A 4 -32.42 10.97 -32.80
N GLN A 5 -32.18 9.70 -32.45
CA GLN A 5 -31.92 9.29 -31.07
C GLN A 5 -30.73 10.07 -30.51
N GLU A 6 -30.95 10.76 -29.39
CA GLU A 6 -29.95 11.46 -28.60
C GLU A 6 -28.76 10.54 -28.32
N LYS A 7 -27.56 11.02 -28.67
CA LYS A 7 -26.33 10.37 -28.23
C LYS A 7 -26.26 10.51 -26.72
N ALA A 8 -26.49 9.42 -26.01
CA ALA A 8 -26.14 9.33 -24.61
C ALA A 8 -24.63 9.55 -24.48
N ASP A 9 -24.24 10.75 -24.06
CA ASP A 9 -22.89 11.05 -23.60
C ASP A 9 -22.58 10.12 -22.42
N PHE A 10 -21.89 9.02 -22.71
CA PHE A 10 -21.32 8.13 -21.73
C PHE A 10 -20.25 8.90 -20.95
N HIS A 11 -20.68 9.63 -19.92
CA HIS A 11 -19.78 10.15 -18.89
C HIS A 11 -19.19 8.94 -18.16
N MET A 12 -18.05 8.46 -18.67
CA MET A 12 -17.18 7.50 -18.02
C MET A 12 -16.76 8.11 -16.67
N ASN A 13 -17.26 7.55 -15.57
CA ASN A 13 -16.92 7.98 -14.22
C ASN A 13 -15.43 7.74 -13.94
N ASP A 14 -14.58 8.73 -14.16
CA ASP A 14 -13.18 8.71 -13.69
C ASP A 14 -13.08 8.52 -12.15
N SER A 15 -14.13 8.86 -11.40
CA SER A 15 -14.19 8.71 -9.94
C SER A 15 -14.19 7.26 -9.46
N VAL A 16 -14.77 6.32 -10.21
CA VAL A 16 -14.83 4.89 -9.80
C VAL A 16 -13.44 4.25 -9.86
N THR A 17 -12.60 4.71 -10.78
CA THR A 17 -11.22 4.23 -10.92
C THR A 17 -10.29 4.78 -9.84
N GLU A 18 -10.44 6.04 -9.43
CA GLU A 18 -9.59 6.63 -8.39
C GLU A 18 -9.84 6.02 -7.01
N ASP A 19 -11.12 5.86 -6.62
CA ASP A 19 -11.49 5.16 -5.38
C ASP A 19 -10.92 3.72 -5.35
N SER A 20 -10.87 3.05 -6.51
CA SER A 20 -10.31 1.71 -6.63
C SER A 20 -8.79 1.68 -6.39
N VAL A 21 -8.05 2.69 -6.87
CA VAL A 21 -6.60 2.79 -6.69
C VAL A 21 -6.24 3.06 -5.23
N ALA A 22 -6.98 3.94 -4.56
CA ALA A 22 -6.76 4.25 -3.14
C ALA A 22 -6.99 3.02 -2.24
N VAL A 23 -8.05 2.26 -2.52
CA VAL A 23 -8.38 1.02 -1.80
C VAL A 23 -7.31 -0.05 -2.05
N ASP A 24 -6.86 -0.23 -3.30
CA ASP A 24 -5.82 -1.19 -3.63
C ASP A 24 -4.48 -0.83 -2.99
N ALA A 25 -4.10 0.45 -3.02
CA ALA A 25 -2.91 0.94 -2.35
C ALA A 25 -2.92 0.62 -0.85
N LYS A 26 -4.04 0.93 -0.17
CA LYS A 26 -4.24 0.58 1.24
C LYS A 26 -4.09 -0.92 1.48
N ARG A 27 -4.67 -1.76 0.60
CA ARG A 27 -4.62 -3.23 0.70
C ARG A 27 -3.21 -3.78 0.47
N ILE A 28 -2.46 -3.24 -0.49
CA ILE A 28 -1.04 -3.60 -0.74
C ILE A 28 -0.20 -3.30 0.49
N LEU A 29 -0.32 -2.09 1.05
CA LEU A 29 0.41 -1.66 2.23
C LEU A 29 0.14 -2.58 3.44
N LEU A 30 -1.13 -2.91 3.68
CA LEU A 30 -1.52 -3.84 4.74
C LEU A 30 -0.97 -5.26 4.50
N ARG A 31 -1.01 -5.74 3.26
CA ARG A 31 -0.53 -7.08 2.90
C ARG A 31 0.95 -7.27 3.20
N TYR A 32 1.76 -6.24 2.98
CA TYR A 32 3.20 -6.29 3.16
C TYR A 32 3.67 -5.77 4.53
N GLY A 33 2.74 -5.38 5.41
CA GLY A 33 3.01 -5.24 6.84
C GLY A 33 3.14 -3.80 7.35
N VAL A 34 2.56 -2.80 6.68
CA VAL A 34 2.42 -1.47 7.27
C VAL A 34 1.55 -1.56 8.53
N PRO A 35 2.01 -1.05 9.69
CA PRO A 35 1.19 -0.97 10.89
C PRO A 35 -0.07 -0.13 10.66
N VAL A 36 -1.23 -0.66 11.06
CA VAL A 36 -2.52 0.04 10.91
C VAL A 36 -2.51 1.41 11.60
N ALA A 37 -1.79 1.53 12.72
CA ALA A 37 -1.64 2.79 13.46
C ALA A 37 -1.06 3.92 12.61
N ILE A 38 -0.10 3.61 11.73
CA ILE A 38 0.60 4.60 10.90
C ILE A 38 -0.11 4.78 9.56
N LEU A 39 -0.83 3.77 9.08
CA LEU A 39 -1.57 3.82 7.81
C LEU A 39 -2.63 4.94 7.75
N GLY A 40 -3.14 5.36 8.91
CA GLY A 40 -4.05 6.50 9.05
C GLY A 40 -3.35 7.85 8.91
N ASP A 41 -2.07 7.93 9.29
CA ASP A 41 -1.25 9.15 9.21
C ASP A 41 -0.67 9.37 7.81
N ILE A 42 -0.55 8.29 7.02
CA ILE A 42 -0.10 8.36 5.63
C ILE A 42 -1.24 8.89 4.74
N GLY A 43 -1.01 10.05 4.12
CA GLY A 43 -1.91 10.64 3.14
C GLY A 43 -2.16 9.73 1.94
N GLU A 44 -3.29 9.92 1.25
CA GLU A 44 -3.68 9.04 0.15
C GLU A 44 -2.67 9.01 -1.00
N ALA A 45 -2.18 10.18 -1.42
CA ALA A 45 -1.16 10.28 -2.46
C ALA A 45 0.10 9.48 -2.12
N ASP A 46 0.56 9.57 -0.88
CA ASP A 46 1.70 8.81 -0.38
C ASP A 46 1.42 7.31 -0.35
N ARG A 47 0.20 6.89 0.03
CA ARG A 47 -0.16 5.46 0.01
C ARG A 47 -0.08 4.89 -1.39
N ILE A 48 -0.59 5.63 -2.38
CA ILE A 48 -0.57 5.23 -3.79
C ILE A 48 0.87 5.16 -4.29
N GLU A 49 1.71 6.14 -3.97
CA GLU A 49 3.11 6.15 -4.38
C GLU A 49 3.88 4.97 -3.77
N LEU A 50 3.76 4.76 -2.45
CA LEU A 50 4.37 3.63 -1.75
C LEU A 50 3.92 2.29 -2.34
N ALA A 51 2.61 2.12 -2.60
CA ALA A 51 2.08 0.90 -3.18
C ALA A 51 2.60 0.62 -4.60
N ARG A 52 2.78 1.67 -5.41
CA ARG A 52 3.39 1.56 -6.75
C ARG A 52 4.83 1.12 -6.65
N GLU A 53 5.60 1.73 -5.76
CA GLU A 53 7.02 1.42 -5.55
C GLU A 53 7.20 -0.02 -5.08
N VAL A 54 6.39 -0.45 -4.11
CA VAL A 54 6.35 -1.84 -3.64
C VAL A 54 5.95 -2.79 -4.78
N SER A 55 4.95 -2.45 -5.60
CA SER A 55 4.50 -3.32 -6.68
C SER A 55 5.57 -3.56 -7.76
N ARG A 56 6.47 -2.58 -7.98
CA ARG A 56 7.61 -2.74 -8.91
C ARG A 56 8.70 -3.65 -8.38
N THR A 57 8.75 -3.90 -7.07
CA THR A 57 9.74 -4.80 -6.47
C THR A 57 9.33 -6.26 -6.55
N ALA A 58 10.32 -7.15 -6.52
CA ALA A 58 10.10 -8.59 -6.53
C ALA A 58 9.28 -9.01 -5.29
N VAL A 59 8.32 -9.91 -5.49
CA VAL A 59 7.40 -10.37 -4.44
C VAL A 59 8.08 -10.72 -3.10
N PRO A 60 9.23 -11.44 -3.06
CA PRO A 60 9.88 -11.77 -1.79
C PRO A 60 10.43 -10.54 -1.05
N ASP A 61 10.82 -9.48 -1.76
CA ASP A 61 11.55 -8.34 -1.19
C ASP A 61 10.63 -7.16 -0.84
N ARG A 62 9.37 -7.20 -1.29
CA ARG A 62 8.36 -6.16 -1.10
C ARG A 62 8.18 -5.70 0.34
N GLY A 63 8.20 -6.63 1.28
CA GLY A 63 8.01 -6.32 2.71
C GLY A 63 9.19 -5.55 3.30
N ASP A 64 10.41 -5.86 2.88
CA ASP A 64 11.60 -5.17 3.36
C ASP A 64 11.75 -3.81 2.66
N ARG A 65 11.49 -3.75 1.35
CA ARG A 65 11.45 -2.49 0.60
C ARG A 65 10.43 -1.51 1.19
N LEU A 66 9.24 -1.99 1.56
CA LEU A 66 8.22 -1.15 2.15
C LEU A 66 8.68 -0.53 3.47
N LYS A 67 9.40 -1.27 4.31
CA LYS A 67 9.97 -0.71 5.56
C LYS A 67 11.00 0.36 5.27
N GLU A 68 11.89 0.14 4.30
CA GLU A 68 12.87 1.14 3.88
C GLU A 68 12.19 2.44 3.46
N LEU A 69 11.18 2.35 2.59
CA LEU A 69 10.43 3.51 2.11
C LEU A 69 9.69 4.25 3.23
N LEU A 70 9.12 3.51 4.20
CA LEU A 70 8.47 4.13 5.37
C LEU A 70 9.47 4.84 6.27
N VAL A 71 10.69 4.33 6.42
CA VAL A 71 11.76 5.00 7.17
C VAL A 71 12.28 6.22 6.41
N GLU A 72 12.48 6.11 5.10
CA GLU A 72 12.92 7.22 4.23
C GLU A 72 11.93 8.40 4.27
N LYS A 73 10.63 8.11 4.24
CA LYS A 73 9.58 9.13 4.38
C LYS A 73 9.34 9.61 5.82
N GLY A 74 10.02 9.03 6.82
CA GLY A 74 9.91 9.43 8.23
C GLY A 74 8.67 8.91 8.96
N TYR A 75 7.92 7.96 8.36
CA TYR A 75 6.78 7.30 8.99
C TYR A 75 7.19 6.26 10.03
N LEU A 76 8.40 5.71 9.91
CA LEU A 76 8.98 4.78 10.87
C LEU A 76 10.38 5.24 11.30
N GLY A 77 10.74 4.91 12.54
CA GLY A 77 12.11 5.09 13.03
C GLY A 77 13.10 4.10 12.38
N PRO A 78 14.38 4.46 12.24
CA PRO A 78 15.41 3.58 11.68
C PRO A 78 15.62 2.30 12.50
N GLU A 79 15.22 2.31 13.76
CA GLU A 79 15.19 1.15 14.66
C GLU A 79 14.41 -0.05 14.12
N VAL A 80 13.46 0.18 13.20
CA VAL A 80 12.64 -0.89 12.60
C VAL A 80 13.42 -1.69 11.55
N LEU A 81 14.43 -1.10 10.92
CA LEU A 81 15.34 -1.80 9.98
C LEU A 81 16.38 -2.63 10.75
N GLU A 82 16.78 -2.17 11.92
CA GLU A 82 17.79 -2.79 12.80
C GLU A 82 17.22 -3.91 13.69
N ALA A 83 15.88 -4.04 13.81
CA ALA A 83 15.25 -4.89 14.82
C ALA A 83 15.72 -6.36 14.73
N PRO A 84 16.42 -6.89 15.75
CA PRO A 84 16.95 -8.24 15.71
C PRO A 84 15.78 -9.24 15.71
N LYS A 85 15.78 -10.16 14.73
CA LYS A 85 14.85 -11.30 14.65
C LYS A 85 14.78 -11.95 16.03
N ARG A 86 13.67 -11.75 16.76
CA ARG A 86 13.46 -12.31 18.10
C ARG A 86 13.77 -13.80 18.04
N LYS A 87 14.93 -14.20 18.59
CA LYS A 87 15.37 -15.60 18.63
C LYS A 87 14.24 -16.38 19.30
N LYS A 88 13.58 -17.27 18.54
CA LYS A 88 12.57 -18.20 19.06
C LYS A 88 13.22 -18.90 20.26
N ARG A 89 12.75 -18.62 21.47
CA ARG A 89 13.17 -19.32 22.69
C ARG A 89 12.85 -20.80 22.46
N ARG A 90 13.85 -21.61 22.08
CA ARG A 90 13.74 -23.07 22.05
C ARG A 90 13.40 -23.48 23.48
N LYS A 91 12.14 -23.83 23.75
CA LYS A 91 11.79 -24.54 24.98
C LYS A 91 12.47 -25.90 24.89
N LYS A 92 13.64 -26.05 25.51
CA LYS A 92 14.15 -27.37 25.91
C LYS A 92 13.17 -27.88 26.96
N LYS A 93 12.35 -28.87 26.60
CA LYS A 93 11.59 -29.64 27.59
C LYS A 93 12.49 -30.82 27.98
N LYS A 94 12.72 -30.90 29.29
CA LYS A 94 13.52 -31.87 30.03
C LYS A 94 12.82 -33.23 30.04
#